data_AF-A0A226DYE9-F1
#
_entry.id   AF-A0A226DYE9-F1
#
_cell.length_a   1.000
_cell.length_b   1.000
_cell.length_c   1.000
_cell.angle_alpha   90.00
_cell.angle_beta   90.00
_cell.angle_gamma   90.00
#
_symmetry.space_group_name_H-M   'P 1'
#
loop_
_entity.id
_entity.type
_entity.pdbx_description
1 polymer ?
#
loop_
_entity_poly.entity_id
_entity_poly.type
_entity_poly.pdbx_seq_one_letter_code
_entity_poly.pdbx_strand_id
1 'polypeptide(L)'
;MLFEAGLEVMILNLELLALFGFKAFFYDRKRKRFIRLDRDHKLKIILTSGTVATLVINGIHTMAFSKGLTSTKKAFIGTFVLGFWTAYLVTMPVLIGCQRYVDLLNMMRFFESGYFKQIGCPSKGVRWWTGRVQLCNLAATVVSFVAPVAGFTIMGYEAKIPTFLGSTSINIESSLTHWIVFAVSFVLQSYIWCIVPVSFCIMVGSICCVTSVSMAGYLSCLKKSTKLLNNLPISVTLYKQLCVLVGQMNLCFRQMVLPAILIYSISVNILGTYLCVKLNGQLFENVGNVLFPLLAFETFLLIMGFGTTAGFTNKTSIRIVGKMKMALLKKNLENQSYIRRMINACGPMRIRFGSNFIEMSTPLVMTCFCVKSLVRLLLVF
;
A
#
# COMPACT_ATOMS: atom_id res chain seq x y z
N MET A 1 -3.89 15.12 15.30
CA MET A 1 -3.05 15.74 14.24
C MET A 1 -3.12 14.84 12.98
N LEU A 2 -2.43 15.15 11.86
CA LEU A 2 -2.58 14.46 10.56
C LEU A 2 -2.41 12.94 10.64
N PHE A 3 -1.26 12.45 11.12
CA PHE A 3 -0.99 11.02 11.24
C PHE A 3 -1.87 10.40 12.34
N GLU A 4 -2.01 11.09 13.48
CA GLU A 4 -2.91 10.69 14.57
C GLU A 4 -4.37 10.50 14.13
N ALA A 5 -4.86 11.25 13.15
CA ALA A 5 -6.24 11.11 12.69
C ALA A 5 -6.52 9.78 12.00
N GLY A 6 -5.47 9.12 11.52
CA GLY A 6 -5.52 7.77 10.98
C GLY A 6 -5.26 6.66 12.00
N LEU A 7 -4.85 7.00 13.21
CA LEU A 7 -4.29 6.07 14.18
C LEU A 7 -5.33 5.05 14.67
N GLU A 8 -6.53 5.49 15.03
CA GLU A 8 -7.59 4.60 15.54
C GLU A 8 -8.01 3.56 14.50
N VAL A 9 -8.11 3.96 13.23
CA VAL A 9 -8.44 3.04 12.13
C VAL A 9 -7.32 2.03 11.90
N MET A 10 -6.06 2.46 11.99
CA MET A 10 -4.92 1.53 11.90
C MET A 10 -4.88 0.56 13.10
N ILE A 11 -5.24 1.00 14.30
CA ILE A 11 -5.36 0.13 15.48
C ILE A 11 -6.44 -0.92 15.24
N LEU A 12 -7.61 -0.53 14.73
CA LEU A 12 -8.69 -1.46 14.39
C LEU A 12 -8.23 -2.53 13.39
N ASN A 13 -7.51 -2.14 12.34
CA ASN A 13 -6.99 -3.11 11.36
C ASN A 13 -5.95 -4.06 11.99
N LEU A 14 -5.10 -3.57 12.91
CA LEU A 14 -4.16 -4.42 13.65
C LEU A 14 -4.86 -5.38 14.62
N GLU A 15 -5.95 -4.94 15.25
CA GLU A 15 -6.79 -5.79 16.10
C GLU A 15 -7.49 -6.86 15.26
N LEU A 16 -8.00 -6.51 14.07
CA LEU A 16 -8.57 -7.46 13.11
C LEU A 16 -7.54 -8.53 12.71
N LEU A 17 -6.28 -8.13 12.41
CA LEU A 17 -5.22 -9.09 12.12
C LEU A 17 -4.87 -9.98 13.33
N ALA A 18 -4.95 -9.42 14.54
CA ALA A 18 -4.74 -10.16 15.77
C ALA A 18 -5.84 -11.19 16.04
N LEU A 19 -7.09 -10.96 15.61
CA LEU A 19 -8.19 -11.94 15.66
C LEU A 19 -7.88 -13.19 14.83
N PHE A 20 -7.19 -13.04 13.69
CA PHE A 20 -6.68 -14.17 12.90
C PHE A 20 -5.39 -14.77 13.48
N GLY A 21 -5.00 -14.36 14.69
CA GLY A 21 -3.88 -14.90 15.43
C GLY A 21 -2.52 -14.36 15.01
N PHE A 22 -2.46 -13.26 14.23
CA PHE A 22 -1.23 -12.55 13.89
C PHE A 22 -1.12 -11.26 14.70
N LYS A 23 -0.27 -11.28 15.72
CA LYS A 23 0.01 -10.10 16.57
C LYS A 23 1.48 -9.74 16.48
N ALA A 24 1.87 -9.19 15.34
CA ALA A 24 3.26 -8.85 15.04
C ALA A 24 3.74 -7.60 15.81
N PHE A 25 2.91 -6.57 15.86
CA PHE A 25 3.07 -5.42 16.74
C PHE A 25 1.69 -4.85 17.09
N PHE A 26 1.62 -4.10 18.18
CA PHE A 26 0.39 -3.49 18.65
C PHE A 26 0.67 -2.07 19.14
N TYR A 27 -0.39 -1.29 19.28
CA TYR A 27 -0.31 0.05 19.84
C TYR A 27 -0.56 0.01 21.35
N ASP A 28 0.44 0.40 22.14
CA ASP A 28 0.29 0.55 23.57
C ASP A 28 -0.32 1.92 23.90
N ARG A 29 -1.60 1.91 24.30
CA ARG A 29 -2.33 3.14 24.67
C ARG A 29 -1.72 3.85 25.88
N LYS A 30 -1.13 3.11 26.84
CA LYS A 30 -0.52 3.69 28.05
C LYS A 30 0.78 4.39 27.70
N ARG A 31 1.65 3.72 26.95
CA ARG A 31 2.95 4.27 26.53
C ARG A 31 2.86 5.19 25.32
N LYS A 32 1.68 5.27 24.68
CA LYS A 32 1.46 6.05 23.45
C LYS A 32 2.53 5.72 22.39
N ARG A 33 2.79 4.44 22.15
CA ARG A 33 3.75 3.98 21.13
C ARG A 33 3.41 2.60 20.59
N PHE A 34 3.83 2.31 19.36
CA PHE A 34 3.82 0.97 18.81
C PHE A 34 4.92 0.13 19.46
N ILE A 35 4.58 -1.09 19.84
CA ILE A 35 5.48 -2.05 20.46
C ILE A 35 5.44 -3.34 19.65
N ARG A 36 6.63 -3.81 19.25
CA ARG A 36 6.82 -5.11 18.63
C ARG A 36 6.60 -6.21 19.67
N LEU A 37 5.90 -7.27 19.28
CA LEU A 37 5.76 -8.45 20.11
C LEU A 37 6.75 -9.52 19.65
N ASP A 38 7.71 -9.88 20.48
CA ASP A 38 8.65 -10.99 20.21
C ASP A 38 8.00 -12.35 20.55
N ARG A 39 6.89 -12.66 19.87
CA ARG A 39 6.30 -14.01 19.91
C ARG A 39 6.73 -14.81 18.70
N ASP A 40 6.91 -16.12 18.91
CA ASP A 40 7.29 -17.03 17.85
C ASP A 40 6.09 -17.34 16.93
N HIS A 41 5.88 -16.46 15.94
CA HIS A 41 4.89 -16.66 14.87
C HIS A 41 5.46 -17.44 13.68
N LYS A 42 6.67 -18.04 13.80
CA LYS A 42 7.36 -18.68 12.66
C LYS A 42 6.51 -19.76 12.01
N LEU A 43 5.84 -20.61 12.81
CA LEU A 43 4.99 -21.68 12.27
C LEU A 43 3.84 -21.11 11.40
N LYS A 44 3.17 -20.05 11.86
CA LYS A 44 2.08 -19.42 11.10
C LYS A 44 2.58 -18.74 9.84
N ILE A 45 3.75 -18.10 9.90
CA ILE A 45 4.39 -17.49 8.73
C ILE A 45 4.77 -18.57 7.72
N ILE A 46 5.37 -19.68 8.16
CA ILE A 46 5.73 -20.82 7.30
C ILE A 46 4.47 -21.42 6.67
N LEU A 47 3.41 -21.65 7.45
CA LEU A 47 2.14 -22.16 6.94
C LEU A 47 1.51 -21.20 5.91
N THR A 48 1.52 -19.91 6.19
CA THR A 48 1.00 -18.88 5.28
C THR A 48 1.82 -18.84 3.99
N SER A 49 3.16 -18.88 4.11
CA SER A 49 4.10 -18.93 2.99
C SER A 49 3.90 -20.16 2.12
N GLY A 50 3.80 -21.33 2.75
CA GLY A 50 3.59 -22.60 2.08
C GLY A 50 2.29 -22.59 1.30
N THR A 51 1.19 -22.16 1.94
CA THR A 51 -0.13 -22.12 1.30
C THR A 51 -0.17 -21.15 0.11
N VAL A 52 0.40 -19.94 0.26
CA VAL A 52 0.49 -18.99 -0.87
C VAL A 52 1.36 -19.54 -1.99
N ALA A 53 2.50 -20.15 -1.68
CA ALA A 53 3.38 -20.76 -2.67
C ALA A 53 2.66 -21.89 -3.43
N THR A 54 1.95 -22.77 -2.71
CA THR A 54 1.15 -23.84 -3.34
C THR A 54 0.05 -23.26 -4.23
N LEU A 55 -0.64 -22.20 -3.81
CA LEU A 55 -1.68 -21.53 -4.61
C LEU A 55 -1.08 -20.95 -5.90
N VAL A 56 0.06 -20.26 -5.81
CA VAL A 56 0.76 -19.67 -6.95
C VAL A 56 1.26 -20.75 -7.92
N ILE A 57 1.91 -21.80 -7.41
CA ILE A 57 2.40 -22.92 -8.23
C ILE A 57 1.24 -23.63 -8.92
N ASN A 58 0.16 -23.91 -8.19
CA ASN A 58 -1.04 -24.53 -8.75
C ASN A 58 -1.67 -23.68 -9.86
N GLY A 59 -1.81 -22.37 -9.64
CA GLY A 59 -2.34 -21.47 -10.66
C GLY A 59 -1.46 -21.40 -11.92
N ILE A 60 -0.13 -21.38 -11.77
CA ILE A 60 0.83 -21.44 -12.89
C ILE A 60 0.68 -22.76 -13.64
N HIS A 61 0.68 -23.88 -12.92
CA HIS A 61 0.51 -25.21 -13.49
C HIS A 61 -0.80 -25.31 -14.28
N THR A 62 -1.91 -24.84 -13.70
CA THR A 62 -3.22 -24.81 -14.37
C THR A 62 -3.17 -23.99 -15.66
N MET A 63 -2.57 -22.78 -15.67
CA MET A 63 -2.49 -21.96 -16.88
C MET A 63 -1.65 -22.60 -17.99
N ALA A 64 -0.57 -23.31 -17.63
CA ALA A 64 0.38 -23.91 -18.55
C ALA A 64 -0.14 -25.22 -19.16
N PHE A 65 -0.68 -26.12 -18.33
CA PHE A 65 -0.93 -27.51 -18.73
C PHE A 65 -2.39 -27.84 -19.02
N SER A 66 -3.34 -27.02 -18.56
CA SER A 66 -4.76 -27.33 -18.74
C SER A 66 -5.24 -27.03 -20.16
N LYS A 67 -5.72 -28.07 -20.86
CA LYS A 67 -6.31 -27.97 -22.19
C LYS A 67 -7.74 -27.41 -22.09
N GLY A 68 -8.13 -26.54 -23.02
CA GLY A 68 -9.51 -26.03 -23.12
C GLY A 68 -9.86 -24.82 -22.24
N LEU A 69 -8.92 -24.21 -21.52
CA LEU A 69 -9.21 -22.91 -20.89
C LEU A 69 -9.28 -21.80 -21.92
N THR A 70 -10.37 -21.03 -21.87
CA THR A 70 -10.52 -19.78 -22.61
C THR A 70 -9.46 -18.75 -22.17
N SER A 71 -9.12 -17.82 -23.06
CA SER A 71 -8.21 -16.72 -22.75
C SER A 71 -8.67 -15.90 -21.53
N THR A 72 -9.99 -15.69 -21.39
CA THR A 72 -10.59 -15.01 -20.23
C THR A 72 -10.33 -15.74 -18.91
N LYS A 73 -10.50 -17.07 -18.87
CA LYS A 73 -10.18 -17.87 -17.67
C LYS A 73 -8.69 -17.86 -17.36
N LYS A 74 -7.81 -17.93 -18.36
CA LYS A 74 -6.35 -17.80 -18.13
C LYS A 74 -5.98 -16.43 -17.56
N ALA A 75 -6.56 -15.36 -18.10
CA ALA A 75 -6.33 -14.00 -17.58
C ALA A 75 -6.87 -13.82 -16.15
N PHE A 76 -8.02 -14.43 -15.83
CA PHE A 76 -8.54 -14.50 -14.46
C PHE A 76 -7.53 -15.15 -13.52
N ILE A 77 -7.11 -16.38 -13.83
CA ILE A 77 -6.16 -17.14 -13.03
C ILE A 77 -4.84 -16.36 -12.87
N GLY A 78 -4.33 -15.78 -13.96
CA GLY A 78 -3.13 -14.95 -13.94
C GLY A 78 -3.26 -13.74 -13.02
N THR A 79 -4.43 -13.07 -13.02
CA THR A 79 -4.70 -11.94 -12.12
C THR A 79 -4.66 -12.37 -10.66
N PHE A 80 -5.26 -13.51 -10.32
CA PHE A 80 -5.25 -14.04 -8.96
C PHE A 80 -3.84 -14.46 -8.52
N VAL A 81 -3.11 -15.20 -9.36
CA VAL A 81 -1.74 -15.65 -9.06
C VAL A 81 -0.81 -14.46 -8.84
N LEU A 82 -0.82 -13.48 -9.75
CA LEU A 82 -0.01 -12.26 -9.62
C LEU A 82 -0.43 -11.44 -8.40
N GLY A 83 -1.74 -11.32 -8.16
CA GLY A 83 -2.32 -10.64 -7.01
C GLY A 83 -1.83 -11.23 -5.69
N PHE A 84 -1.98 -12.54 -5.50
CA PHE A 84 -1.53 -13.22 -4.28
C PHE A 84 -0.02 -13.18 -4.09
N TRP A 85 0.75 -13.42 -5.15
CA TRP A 85 2.21 -13.38 -5.07
C TRP A 85 2.72 -12.01 -4.62
N THR A 86 2.27 -10.94 -5.29
CA THR A 86 2.69 -9.58 -4.98
C THR A 86 2.13 -9.09 -3.66
N ALA A 87 0.87 -9.40 -3.33
CA ALA A 87 0.29 -9.07 -2.04
C ALA A 87 1.09 -9.73 -0.92
N TYR A 88 1.40 -11.02 -1.03
CA TYR A 88 2.19 -11.74 -0.04
C TYR A 88 3.54 -11.08 0.23
N LEU A 89 4.30 -10.73 -0.82
CA LEU A 89 5.56 -9.99 -0.68
C LEU A 89 5.38 -8.65 0.07
N VAL A 90 4.29 -7.93 -0.17
CA VAL A 90 3.97 -6.68 0.54
C VAL A 90 3.58 -6.94 2.00
N THR A 91 2.88 -8.03 2.31
CA THR A 91 2.44 -8.36 3.67
C THR A 91 3.55 -8.85 4.59
N MET A 92 4.62 -9.44 4.02
CA MET A 92 5.71 -10.06 4.77
C MET A 92 6.26 -9.20 5.93
N PRO A 93 6.57 -7.90 5.75
CA PRO A 93 7.14 -7.13 6.85
C PRO A 93 6.14 -6.86 8.00
N VAL A 94 4.83 -6.81 7.70
CA VAL A 94 3.79 -6.70 8.72
C VAL A 94 3.68 -8.04 9.47
N LEU A 95 3.64 -9.16 8.76
CA LEU A 95 3.53 -10.50 9.37
C LEU A 95 4.75 -10.85 10.24
N ILE A 96 5.96 -10.48 9.80
CA ILE A 96 7.21 -10.69 10.56
C ILE A 96 7.33 -9.73 11.76
N GLY A 97 6.59 -8.62 11.76
CA GLY A 97 6.71 -7.58 12.79
C GLY A 97 8.02 -6.80 12.66
N CYS A 98 8.36 -6.38 11.45
CA CYS A 98 9.63 -5.72 11.18
C CYS A 98 9.77 -4.41 11.99
N GLN A 99 10.79 -4.37 12.86
CA GLN A 99 11.08 -3.26 13.77
C GLN A 99 11.14 -1.89 13.05
N ARG A 100 11.66 -1.86 11.81
CA ARG A 100 11.80 -0.61 11.03
C ARG A 100 10.48 0.12 10.82
N TYR A 101 9.38 -0.62 10.67
CA TYR A 101 8.03 -0.04 10.48
C TYR A 101 7.47 0.48 11.80
N VAL A 102 7.67 -0.26 12.90
CA VAL A 102 7.33 0.20 14.26
C VAL A 102 8.05 1.50 14.58
N ASP A 103 9.35 1.58 14.28
CA ASP A 103 10.16 2.78 14.46
C ASP A 103 9.66 3.93 13.59
N LEU A 104 9.33 3.68 12.31
CA LEU A 104 8.76 4.69 11.41
C LEU A 104 7.46 5.28 11.98
N LEU A 105 6.51 4.44 12.41
CA LEU A 105 5.23 4.88 12.97
C LEU A 105 5.43 5.69 14.27
N ASN A 106 6.35 5.25 15.13
CA ASN A 106 6.71 5.98 16.35
C ASN A 106 7.39 7.33 16.05
N MET A 107 8.31 7.37 15.07
CA MET A 107 8.97 8.60 14.63
C MET A 107 7.96 9.59 14.06
N MET A 108 7.05 9.15 13.17
CA MET A 108 6.00 9.97 12.59
C MET A 108 5.16 10.65 13.67
N ARG A 109 4.75 9.89 14.68
CA ARG A 109 3.94 10.39 15.79
C ARG A 109 4.72 11.37 16.67
N PHE A 110 5.93 10.99 17.09
CA PHE A 110 6.75 11.85 17.94
C PHE A 110 7.02 13.19 17.26
N PHE A 111 7.40 13.15 15.98
CA PHE A 111 7.60 14.33 15.15
C PHE A 111 6.35 15.22 15.08
N GLU A 112 5.19 14.64 14.79
CA GLU A 112 3.93 15.37 14.63
C GLU A 112 3.56 16.20 15.88
N SER A 113 3.77 15.65 17.07
CA SER A 113 3.43 16.29 18.34
C SER A 113 4.16 17.63 18.59
N GLY A 114 5.40 17.76 18.11
CA GLY A 114 6.20 18.98 18.19
C GLY A 114 6.04 19.89 16.97
N TYR A 115 5.80 19.29 15.80
CA TYR A 115 5.80 19.95 14.51
C TYR A 115 4.79 21.10 14.40
N PHE A 116 3.52 20.83 14.69
CA PHE A 116 2.44 21.83 14.52
C PHE A 116 2.53 22.98 15.52
N LYS A 117 3.03 22.70 16.74
CA LYS A 117 3.28 23.73 17.76
C LYS A 117 4.32 24.75 17.27
N GLN A 118 5.37 24.28 16.62
CA GLN A 118 6.43 25.16 16.12
C GLN A 118 5.98 25.99 14.91
N ILE A 119 5.23 25.40 13.97
CA ILE A 119 4.90 26.05 12.69
C ILE A 119 3.78 27.09 12.76
N GLY A 120 2.80 26.92 13.67
CA GLY A 120 1.62 27.80 13.70
C GLY A 120 0.81 27.75 12.40
N CYS A 121 0.52 26.54 11.89
CA CYS A 121 -0.15 26.36 10.60
C CYS A 121 -1.64 26.78 10.67
N PRO A 122 -2.21 27.38 9.59
CA PRO A 122 -3.65 27.63 9.52
C PRO A 122 -4.47 26.35 9.70
N SER A 123 -5.48 26.40 10.57
CA SER A 123 -6.36 25.27 10.91
C SER A 123 -7.05 24.65 9.69
N LYS A 124 -7.47 25.48 8.72
CA LYS A 124 -8.10 25.03 7.46
C LYS A 124 -7.20 24.08 6.67
N GLY A 125 -5.90 24.37 6.59
CA GLY A 125 -4.94 23.55 5.85
C GLY A 125 -4.73 22.18 6.52
N VAL A 126 -4.62 22.17 7.85
CA VAL A 126 -4.47 20.94 8.63
C VAL A 126 -5.73 20.08 8.51
N ARG A 127 -6.93 20.66 8.63
CA ARG A 127 -8.21 19.94 8.49
C ARG A 127 -8.33 19.24 7.14
N TRP A 128 -7.94 19.89 6.05
CA TRP A 128 -7.98 19.31 4.70
C TRP A 128 -7.12 18.05 4.57
N TRP A 129 -5.87 18.11 5.04
CA TRP A 129 -4.98 16.95 5.01
C TRP A 129 -5.39 15.86 5.99
N THR A 130 -5.99 16.23 7.13
CA THR A 130 -6.55 15.30 8.11
C THR A 130 -7.64 14.44 7.45
N GLY A 131 -8.58 15.08 6.73
CA GLY A 131 -9.63 14.37 6.00
C GLY A 131 -9.09 13.41 4.95
N ARG A 132 -7.99 13.77 4.25
CA ARG A 132 -7.33 12.87 3.28
C ARG A 132 -6.72 11.64 3.95
N VAL A 133 -6.04 11.81 5.08
CA VAL A 133 -5.47 10.68 5.83
C VAL A 133 -6.57 9.76 6.34
N GLN A 134 -7.65 10.32 6.86
CA GLN A 134 -8.82 9.56 7.30
C GLN A 134 -9.48 8.79 6.16
N LEU A 135 -9.69 9.44 5.00
CA LEU A 135 -10.25 8.80 3.82
C LEU A 135 -9.39 7.63 3.33
N CYS A 136 -8.06 7.80 3.27
CA CYS A 136 -7.15 6.72 2.88
C CYS A 136 -7.24 5.51 3.85
N ASN A 137 -7.30 5.77 5.15
CA ASN A 137 -7.43 4.71 6.15
C ASN A 137 -8.79 4.03 6.12
N LEU A 138 -9.87 4.80 6.00
CA LEU A 138 -11.22 4.28 5.90
C LEU A 138 -11.35 3.38 4.67
N ALA A 139 -10.86 3.83 3.52
CA ALA A 139 -10.83 3.01 2.31
C ALA A 139 -10.06 1.70 2.53
N ALA A 140 -8.90 1.74 3.18
CA ALA A 140 -8.13 0.54 3.51
C ALA A 140 -8.89 -0.43 4.41
N THR A 141 -9.63 0.06 5.41
CA THR A 141 -10.45 -0.77 6.30
C THR A 141 -11.69 -1.34 5.61
N VAL A 142 -12.33 -0.57 4.73
CA VAL A 142 -13.45 -1.09 3.93
C VAL A 142 -12.96 -2.22 3.02
N VAL A 143 -11.84 -2.02 2.32
CA VAL A 143 -11.25 -3.05 1.46
C VAL A 143 -10.79 -4.27 2.27
N SER A 144 -10.24 -4.09 3.46
CA SER A 144 -9.79 -5.21 4.31
C SER A 144 -10.94 -6.11 4.77
N PHE A 145 -12.17 -5.59 4.84
CA PHE A 145 -13.37 -6.36 5.15
C PHE A 145 -14.04 -6.92 3.90
N VAL A 146 -14.20 -6.09 2.86
CA VAL A 146 -14.88 -6.47 1.62
C VAL A 146 -14.10 -7.53 0.85
N ALA A 147 -12.77 -7.45 0.79
CA ALA A 147 -11.96 -8.37 0.00
C ALA A 147 -12.05 -9.84 0.49
N PRO A 148 -11.93 -10.16 1.80
CA PRO A 148 -12.18 -11.51 2.28
C PRO A 148 -13.60 -12.00 2.00
N VAL A 149 -14.63 -11.17 2.22
CA VAL A 149 -16.04 -11.53 1.96
C VAL A 149 -16.27 -11.84 0.47
N ALA A 150 -15.72 -11.02 -0.42
CA ALA A 150 -15.75 -11.27 -1.85
C ALA A 150 -15.01 -12.56 -2.22
N GLY A 151 -13.82 -12.80 -1.62
CA GLY A 151 -13.06 -14.03 -1.79
C GLY A 151 -13.85 -15.27 -1.36
N PHE A 152 -14.52 -15.23 -0.20
CA PHE A 152 -15.40 -16.30 0.26
C PHE A 152 -16.59 -16.54 -0.66
N THR A 153 -17.20 -15.46 -1.15
CA THR A 153 -18.31 -15.53 -2.10
C THR A 153 -17.87 -16.22 -3.38
N ILE A 154 -16.74 -15.81 -3.97
CA ILE A 154 -16.20 -16.42 -5.19
C ILE A 154 -15.84 -17.89 -4.95
N MET A 155 -15.20 -18.20 -3.81
CA MET A 155 -14.83 -19.57 -3.45
C MET A 155 -16.06 -20.48 -3.27
N GLY A 156 -17.15 -19.96 -2.72
CA GLY A 156 -18.40 -20.71 -2.52
C GLY A 156 -19.21 -20.89 -3.81
N TYR A 157 -19.38 -19.83 -4.60
CA TYR A 157 -20.18 -19.88 -5.83
C TYR A 157 -19.45 -20.58 -6.99
N GLU A 158 -18.13 -20.42 -7.07
CA GLU A 158 -17.32 -20.93 -8.17
C GLU A 158 -16.20 -21.85 -7.68
N ALA A 159 -16.53 -22.82 -6.80
CA ALA A 159 -15.59 -23.82 -6.30
C ALA A 159 -14.90 -24.65 -7.42
N LYS A 160 -15.46 -24.65 -8.64
CA LYS A 160 -14.92 -25.34 -9.82
C LYS A 160 -13.79 -24.58 -10.52
N ILE A 161 -13.47 -23.34 -10.13
CA ILE A 161 -12.35 -22.63 -10.77
C ILE A 161 -11.02 -23.29 -10.36
N PRO A 162 -10.16 -23.65 -11.33
CA PRO A 162 -8.95 -24.41 -11.07
C PRO A 162 -7.81 -23.66 -10.34
N THR A 163 -8.07 -22.45 -9.84
CA THR A 163 -7.14 -21.68 -8.98
C THR A 163 -7.16 -22.11 -7.52
N PHE A 164 -8.25 -22.70 -7.06
CA PHE A 164 -8.41 -23.07 -5.66
C PHE A 164 -7.72 -24.41 -5.39
N LEU A 165 -6.98 -24.52 -4.29
CA LEU A 165 -6.46 -25.81 -3.82
C LEU A 165 -7.65 -26.76 -3.63
N GLY A 166 -7.61 -27.94 -4.24
CA GLY A 166 -8.73 -28.88 -4.22
C GLY A 166 -9.78 -28.67 -5.32
N SER A 167 -9.51 -27.85 -6.34
CA SER A 167 -10.36 -27.71 -7.54
C SER A 167 -10.40 -28.97 -8.43
N THR A 168 -9.88 -30.11 -7.97
CA THR A 168 -10.17 -31.40 -8.58
C THR A 168 -11.68 -31.57 -8.56
N SER A 169 -12.29 -31.88 -9.71
CA SER A 169 -13.74 -32.09 -9.80
C SER A 169 -14.16 -33.13 -8.77
N ILE A 170 -14.69 -32.68 -7.63
CA ILE A 170 -15.28 -33.55 -6.63
C ILE A 170 -16.55 -34.05 -7.28
N ASN A 171 -16.46 -35.21 -7.91
CA ASN A 171 -17.65 -35.94 -8.27
C ASN A 171 -18.34 -36.31 -6.96
N ILE A 172 -19.66 -36.22 -6.89
CA ILE A 172 -20.43 -36.50 -5.65
C ILE A 172 -20.19 -37.96 -5.20
N GLU A 173 -19.81 -38.83 -6.12
CA GLU A 173 -19.41 -40.23 -5.90
C GLU A 173 -17.95 -40.41 -5.40
N SER A 174 -17.23 -39.32 -5.13
CA SER A 174 -15.83 -39.40 -4.71
C SER A 174 -15.66 -40.01 -3.31
N SER A 175 -14.54 -40.71 -3.12
CA SER A 175 -14.19 -41.32 -1.84
C SER A 175 -14.04 -40.28 -0.72
N LEU A 176 -14.25 -40.72 0.53
CA LEU A 176 -14.10 -39.90 1.75
C LEU A 176 -12.79 -39.09 1.79
N THR A 177 -11.71 -39.64 1.23
CA THR A 177 -10.41 -38.99 1.18
C THR A 177 -10.43 -37.69 0.36
N HIS A 178 -11.19 -37.63 -0.75
CA HIS A 178 -11.34 -36.41 -1.54
C HIS A 178 -12.08 -35.32 -0.76
N TRP A 179 -13.13 -35.69 -0.03
CA TRP A 179 -13.87 -34.77 0.82
C TRP A 179 -13.00 -34.19 1.94
N ILE A 180 -12.16 -35.01 2.57
CA ILE A 180 -11.21 -34.55 3.60
C ILE A 180 -10.20 -33.57 2.99
N VAL A 181 -9.60 -33.90 1.85
CA VAL A 181 -8.62 -33.03 1.17
C VAL A 181 -9.27 -31.70 0.77
N PHE A 182 -10.51 -31.72 0.27
CA PHE A 182 -11.25 -30.52 -0.05
C PHE A 182 -11.52 -29.66 1.18
N ALA A 183 -12.05 -30.25 2.26
CA ALA A 183 -12.35 -29.53 3.49
C ALA A 183 -11.09 -28.86 4.07
N VAL A 184 -9.97 -29.58 4.13
CA VAL A 184 -8.68 -29.04 4.59
C VAL A 184 -8.22 -27.90 3.67
N SER A 185 -8.31 -28.08 2.35
CA SER A 185 -7.90 -27.06 1.37
C SER A 185 -8.76 -25.81 1.45
N PHE A 186 -10.07 -25.96 1.66
CA PHE A 186 -11.03 -24.87 1.85
C PHE A 186 -10.71 -24.07 3.11
N VAL A 187 -10.44 -24.74 4.23
CA VAL A 187 -10.07 -24.07 5.50
C VAL A 187 -8.75 -23.32 5.36
N LEU A 188 -7.74 -23.92 4.72
CA LEU A 188 -6.44 -23.28 4.50
C LEU A 188 -6.55 -22.06 3.59
N GLN A 189 -7.33 -22.14 2.51
CA GLN A 189 -7.57 -20.98 1.64
C GLN A 189 -8.35 -19.90 2.33
N SER A 190 -9.41 -20.27 3.07
CA SER A 190 -10.22 -19.35 3.87
C SER A 190 -9.34 -18.52 4.81
N TYR A 191 -8.41 -19.20 5.47
CA TYR A 191 -7.43 -18.56 6.34
C TYR A 191 -6.54 -17.56 5.59
N ILE A 192 -6.02 -17.93 4.42
CA ILE A 192 -5.21 -17.03 3.57
C ILE A 192 -6.02 -15.83 3.08
N TRP A 193 -7.27 -16.03 2.67
CA TRP A 193 -8.19 -14.98 2.21
C TRP A 193 -8.53 -13.96 3.29
N CYS A 194 -8.46 -14.35 4.57
CA CYS A 194 -8.55 -13.39 5.67
C CYS A 194 -7.23 -12.65 5.89
N ILE A 195 -6.11 -13.36 5.97
CA ILE A 195 -4.86 -12.78 6.46
C ILE A 195 -4.14 -11.92 5.43
N VAL A 196 -4.03 -12.39 4.19
CA VAL A 196 -3.23 -11.71 3.16
C VAL A 196 -3.88 -10.36 2.78
N PRO A 197 -5.18 -10.28 2.44
CA PRO A 197 -5.81 -9.00 2.14
C PRO A 197 -5.78 -8.02 3.32
N VAL A 198 -6.10 -8.46 4.54
CA VAL A 198 -6.06 -7.59 5.73
C VAL A 198 -4.65 -7.04 5.97
N SER A 199 -3.64 -7.90 5.92
CA SER A 199 -2.24 -7.49 6.07
C SER A 199 -1.79 -6.55 4.94
N PHE A 200 -2.29 -6.76 3.72
CA PHE A 200 -1.97 -5.94 2.56
C PHE A 200 -2.55 -4.54 2.72
N CYS A 201 -3.82 -4.44 3.13
CA CYS A 201 -4.50 -3.18 3.42
C CYS A 201 -3.80 -2.40 4.55
N ILE A 202 -3.33 -3.08 5.60
CA ILE A 202 -2.52 -2.45 6.65
C ILE A 202 -1.23 -1.87 6.08
N MET A 203 -0.47 -2.67 5.32
CA MET A 203 0.82 -2.24 4.79
C MET A 203 0.67 -1.09 3.78
N VAL A 204 -0.18 -1.28 2.77
CA VAL A 204 -0.34 -0.32 1.66
C VAL A 204 -1.15 0.88 2.12
N GLY A 205 -2.36 0.65 2.63
CA GLY A 205 -3.28 1.71 3.02
C GLY A 205 -2.81 2.42 4.29
N SER A 206 -2.80 1.71 5.41
CA SER A 206 -2.60 2.34 6.72
C SER A 206 -1.16 2.78 7.00
N ILE A 207 -0.15 2.10 6.45
CA ILE A 207 1.25 2.45 6.69
C ILE A 207 1.80 3.28 5.52
N CYS A 208 1.82 2.75 4.30
CA CYS A 208 2.48 3.40 3.17
C CYS A 208 1.74 4.67 2.70
N CYS A 209 0.45 4.59 2.40
CA CYS A 209 -0.34 5.73 1.91
C CYS A 209 -0.48 6.81 2.99
N VAL A 210 -0.82 6.45 4.23
CA VAL A 210 -0.97 7.41 5.34
C VAL A 210 0.32 8.16 5.63
N THR A 211 1.47 7.48 5.71
CA THR A 211 2.75 8.15 5.95
C THR A 211 3.12 9.09 4.80
N SER A 212 2.87 8.66 3.55
CA SER A 212 3.10 9.48 2.35
C SER A 212 2.20 10.72 2.29
N VAL A 213 0.90 10.56 2.56
CA VAL A 213 -0.06 11.68 2.58
C VAL A 213 0.23 12.63 3.75
N SER A 214 0.58 12.10 4.92
CA SER A 214 0.98 12.90 6.08
C SER A 214 2.23 13.71 5.77
N MET A 215 3.23 13.10 5.12
CA MET A 215 4.46 13.78 4.70
C MET A 215 4.19 14.92 3.71
N ALA A 216 3.33 14.69 2.71
CA ALA A 216 2.86 15.72 1.81
C ALA A 216 2.12 16.85 2.55
N GLY A 217 1.32 16.49 3.55
CA GLY A 217 0.63 17.41 4.45
C GLY A 217 1.58 18.29 5.25
N TYR A 218 2.60 17.71 5.87
CA TYR A 218 3.65 18.44 6.59
C TYR A 218 4.34 19.44 5.66
N LEU A 219 4.85 19.00 4.51
CA LEU A 219 5.50 19.92 3.56
C LEU A 219 4.58 21.05 3.09
N SER A 220 3.30 20.76 2.87
CA SER A 220 2.30 21.77 2.51
C SER A 220 2.11 22.81 3.61
N CYS A 221 2.11 22.38 4.88
CA CYS A 221 2.03 23.25 6.04
C CYS A 221 3.30 24.11 6.20
N LEU A 222 4.49 23.51 6.09
CA LEU A 222 5.76 24.24 6.15
C LEU A 222 5.86 25.28 5.03
N LYS A 223 5.45 24.94 3.81
CA LYS A 223 5.45 25.87 2.67
C LYS A 223 4.55 27.09 2.88
N LYS A 224 3.41 26.92 3.56
CA LYS A 224 2.40 27.97 3.81
C LYS A 224 2.67 28.78 5.07
N SER A 225 3.54 28.30 5.96
CA SER A 225 3.85 29.00 7.21
C SER A 225 4.55 30.32 6.95
N THR A 226 4.02 31.41 7.51
CA THR A 226 4.66 32.73 7.55
C THR A 226 5.98 32.68 8.33
N LYS A 227 6.09 31.78 9.31
CA LYS A 227 7.32 31.55 10.07
C LYS A 227 8.48 31.05 9.22
N LEU A 228 8.22 30.50 8.03
CA LEU A 228 9.27 30.14 7.06
C LEU A 228 10.16 31.34 6.72
N LEU A 229 9.55 32.52 6.58
CA LEU A 229 10.28 33.76 6.28
C LEU A 229 10.80 34.42 7.55
N ASN A 230 10.02 34.41 8.63
CA ASN A 230 10.38 35.12 9.86
C ASN A 230 11.50 34.41 10.64
N ASN A 231 11.41 33.09 10.78
CA ASN A 231 12.32 32.26 11.59
C ASN A 231 12.97 31.16 10.73
N LEU A 232 13.91 31.58 9.89
CA LEU A 232 14.65 30.71 8.98
C LEU A 232 15.36 29.54 9.70
N PRO A 233 16.04 29.71 10.85
CA PRO A 233 16.72 28.60 11.54
C PRO A 233 15.77 27.47 11.93
N ILE A 234 14.62 27.80 12.53
CA ILE A 234 13.60 26.83 12.94
C ILE A 234 13.09 26.05 11.73
N SER A 235 12.83 26.75 10.63
CA SER A 235 12.29 26.15 9.41
C SER A 235 13.27 25.19 8.75
N VAL A 236 14.57 25.52 8.75
CA VAL A 236 15.63 24.64 8.27
C VAL A 236 15.75 23.39 9.14
N THR A 237 15.68 23.53 10.47
CA THR A 237 15.68 22.38 11.40
C THR A 237 14.49 21.46 11.17
N LEU A 238 13.27 22.01 11.04
CA LEU A 238 12.06 21.23 10.74
C LEU A 238 12.16 20.52 9.38
N TYR A 239 12.71 21.18 8.37
CA TYR A 239 12.94 20.56 7.06
C TYR A 239 13.96 19.41 7.14
N LYS A 240 15.02 19.54 7.93
CA LYS A 240 15.98 18.45 8.18
C LYS A 240 15.34 17.26 8.87
N GLN A 241 14.48 17.50 9.87
CA GLN A 241 13.73 16.42 10.53
C GLN A 241 12.82 15.68 9.55
N LEU A 242 12.13 16.43 8.67
CA LEU A 242 11.35 15.85 7.57
C LEU A 242 12.22 15.04 6.60
N CYS A 243 13.47 15.44 6.33
CA CYS A 243 14.40 14.68 5.49
C CYS A 243 14.75 13.34 6.12
N VAL A 244 14.98 13.32 7.44
CA VAL A 244 15.23 12.06 8.20
C VAL A 244 14.01 11.14 8.09
N LEU A 245 12.80 11.70 8.24
CA LEU A 245 11.56 10.94 8.15
C LEU A 245 11.35 10.31 6.76
N VAL A 246 11.59 11.07 5.69
CA VAL A 246 11.58 10.55 4.31
C VAL A 246 12.69 9.52 4.09
N GLY A 247 13.86 9.70 4.70
CA GLY A 247 14.93 8.72 4.73
C GLY A 247 14.46 7.39 5.32
N GLN A 248 13.76 7.43 6.46
CA GLN A 248 13.20 6.24 7.11
C GLN A 248 12.08 5.60 6.29
N MET A 249 11.20 6.40 5.68
CA MET A 249 10.18 5.90 4.74
C MET A 249 10.84 5.15 3.57
N ASN A 250 11.88 5.73 2.97
CA ASN A 250 12.62 5.09 1.88
C ASN A 250 13.32 3.81 2.36
N LEU A 251 13.89 3.78 3.56
CA LEU A 251 14.50 2.58 4.12
C LEU A 251 13.48 1.44 4.29
N CYS A 252 12.24 1.78 4.66
CA CYS A 252 11.16 0.80 4.81
C CYS A 252 10.62 0.33 3.45
N PHE A 253 10.29 1.25 2.55
CA PHE A 253 9.46 0.93 1.39
C PHE A 253 10.25 0.67 0.09
N ARG A 254 11.47 1.21 -0.07
CA ARG A 254 12.20 1.26 -1.36
C ARG A 254 12.53 -0.11 -1.95
N GLN A 255 12.90 -1.07 -1.11
CA GLN A 255 13.50 -2.34 -1.57
C GLN A 255 12.45 -3.36 -2.01
N MET A 256 11.34 -3.50 -1.27
CA MET A 256 10.39 -4.58 -1.48
C MET A 256 8.95 -4.09 -1.67
N VAL A 257 8.48 -3.23 -0.77
CA VAL A 257 7.07 -2.80 -0.73
C VAL A 257 6.69 -1.99 -1.97
N LEU A 258 7.45 -0.95 -2.34
CA LEU A 258 7.11 -0.12 -3.49
C LEU A 258 7.18 -0.86 -4.83
N PRO A 259 8.25 -1.62 -5.15
CA PRO A 259 8.26 -2.44 -6.36
C PRO A 259 7.08 -3.40 -6.43
N ALA A 260 6.76 -4.10 -5.33
CA ALA A 260 5.66 -5.06 -5.31
C ALA A 260 4.28 -4.39 -5.48
N ILE A 261 4.03 -3.23 -4.84
CA ILE A 261 2.79 -2.45 -5.03
C ILE A 261 2.65 -1.99 -6.49
N LEU A 262 3.74 -1.52 -7.11
CA LEU A 262 3.70 -1.02 -8.49
C LEU A 262 3.46 -2.16 -9.49
N ILE A 263 4.14 -3.31 -9.31
CA ILE A 263 3.91 -4.50 -10.14
C ILE A 263 2.45 -4.96 -9.99
N TYR A 264 1.97 -5.10 -8.75
CA TYR A 264 0.58 -5.44 -8.47
C TYR A 264 -0.39 -4.50 -9.19
N SER A 265 -0.23 -3.19 -8.97
CA SER A 265 -1.17 -2.20 -9.49
C SER A 265 -1.18 -2.18 -11.02
N ILE A 266 -0.02 -2.25 -11.66
CA ILE A 266 0.09 -2.24 -13.13
C ILE A 266 -0.51 -3.53 -13.72
N SER A 267 -0.13 -4.70 -13.19
CA SER A 267 -0.60 -5.99 -13.70
C SER A 267 -2.11 -6.15 -13.54
N VAL A 268 -2.65 -5.85 -12.36
CA VAL A 268 -4.09 -5.96 -12.08
C VAL A 268 -4.88 -4.90 -12.85
N ASN A 269 -4.35 -3.69 -13.05
CA ASN A 269 -5.02 -2.69 -13.88
C ASN A 269 -5.12 -3.13 -15.34
N ILE A 270 -4.04 -3.66 -15.93
CA ILE A 270 -4.02 -4.16 -17.32
C ILE A 270 -4.99 -5.34 -17.46
N LEU A 271 -4.84 -6.38 -16.63
CA LEU A 271 -5.66 -7.60 -16.74
C LEU A 271 -7.12 -7.37 -16.36
N GLY A 272 -7.37 -6.59 -15.30
CA GLY A 272 -8.72 -6.21 -14.88
C GLY A 272 -9.44 -5.44 -15.97
N THR A 273 -8.81 -4.43 -16.57
CA THR A 273 -9.43 -3.66 -17.67
C THR A 273 -9.62 -4.52 -18.93
N TYR A 274 -8.67 -5.41 -19.24
CA TYR A 274 -8.81 -6.37 -20.34
C TYR A 274 -10.03 -7.28 -20.15
N LEU A 275 -10.21 -7.85 -18.96
CA LEU A 275 -11.37 -8.67 -18.63
C LEU A 275 -12.66 -7.86 -18.70
N CYS A 276 -12.66 -6.61 -18.25
CA CYS A 276 -13.83 -5.73 -18.37
C CYS A 276 -14.27 -5.54 -19.83
N VAL A 277 -13.33 -5.21 -20.71
CA VAL A 277 -13.60 -4.97 -22.13
C VAL A 277 -14.03 -6.27 -22.83
N LYS A 278 -13.38 -7.39 -22.53
CA LYS A 278 -13.67 -8.67 -23.19
C LYS A 278 -15.02 -9.26 -22.76
N LEU A 279 -15.40 -9.11 -21.49
CA LEU A 279 -16.68 -9.61 -20.97
C LEU A 279 -17.86 -8.70 -21.34
N ASN A 280 -17.65 -7.38 -21.43
CA ASN A 280 -18.63 -6.36 -21.83
C ASN A 280 -20.05 -6.61 -21.27
N GLY A 281 -20.94 -7.24 -22.05
CA GLY A 281 -22.31 -7.56 -21.64
C GLY A 281 -22.45 -8.65 -20.57
N GLN A 282 -21.46 -9.53 -20.43
CA GLN A 282 -21.45 -10.63 -19.45
C GLN A 282 -20.92 -10.21 -18.08
N LEU A 283 -20.61 -8.92 -17.89
CA LEU A 283 -20.05 -8.42 -16.64
C LEU A 283 -20.97 -8.62 -15.44
N PHE A 284 -22.29 -8.61 -15.65
CA PHE A 284 -23.29 -8.75 -14.60
C PHE A 284 -23.85 -10.16 -14.48
N GLU A 285 -23.42 -11.11 -15.31
CA GLU A 285 -23.89 -12.50 -15.25
C GLU A 285 -23.36 -13.23 -14.00
N ASN A 286 -22.14 -12.90 -13.56
CA ASN A 286 -21.50 -13.52 -12.39
C ASN A 286 -20.93 -12.46 -11.45
N VAL A 287 -21.05 -12.69 -10.14
CA VAL A 287 -20.50 -11.80 -9.10
C VAL A 287 -18.99 -11.63 -9.25
N GLY A 288 -18.27 -12.68 -9.67
CA GLY A 288 -16.83 -12.61 -9.93
C GLY A 288 -16.46 -11.63 -11.05
N ASN A 289 -17.34 -11.44 -12.04
CA ASN A 289 -17.09 -10.54 -13.16
C ASN A 289 -17.16 -9.05 -12.75
N VAL A 290 -18.03 -8.72 -11.79
CA VAL A 290 -18.15 -7.36 -11.23
C VAL A 290 -16.91 -6.94 -10.44
N LEU A 291 -16.08 -7.90 -10.00
CA LEU A 291 -14.84 -7.59 -9.29
C LEU A 291 -13.79 -6.93 -10.19
N PHE A 292 -13.74 -7.26 -11.49
CA PHE A 292 -12.72 -6.72 -12.40
C PHE A 292 -12.76 -5.20 -12.56
N PRO A 293 -13.91 -4.55 -12.82
CA PRO A 293 -13.94 -3.09 -12.94
C PRO A 293 -13.58 -2.42 -11.61
N LEU A 294 -13.95 -3.02 -10.48
CA LEU A 294 -13.59 -2.53 -9.15
C LEU A 294 -12.07 -2.60 -8.92
N LEU A 295 -11.43 -3.74 -9.21
CA LEU A 295 -9.98 -3.90 -9.10
C LEU A 295 -9.22 -2.98 -10.06
N ALA A 296 -9.69 -2.83 -11.29
CA ALA A 296 -9.09 -1.92 -12.26
C ALA A 296 -9.18 -0.46 -11.77
N PHE A 297 -10.34 -0.05 -11.24
CA PHE A 297 -10.53 1.29 -10.70
C PHE A 297 -9.70 1.53 -9.43
N GLU A 298 -9.67 0.58 -8.50
CA GLU A 298 -8.88 0.65 -7.27
C GLU A 298 -7.38 0.81 -7.58
N THR A 299 -6.85 -0.03 -8.47
CA THR A 299 -5.43 0.03 -8.86
C THR A 299 -5.09 1.30 -9.62
N PHE A 300 -6.01 1.83 -10.43
CA PHE A 300 -5.85 3.16 -11.05
C PHE A 300 -5.76 4.26 -9.99
N LEU A 301 -6.66 4.26 -9.00
CA LEU A 301 -6.63 5.23 -7.90
C LEU A 301 -5.35 5.07 -7.06
N LEU A 302 -4.87 3.86 -6.86
CA LEU A 302 -3.62 3.60 -6.14
C LEU A 302 -2.42 4.18 -6.90
N ILE A 303 -2.29 3.92 -8.21
CA ILE A 303 -1.22 4.48 -9.06
C ILE A 303 -1.26 6.01 -9.04
N MET A 304 -2.44 6.59 -9.30
CA MET A 304 -2.61 8.03 -9.38
C MET A 304 -2.42 8.71 -8.03
N GLY A 305 -3.04 8.20 -6.97
CA GLY A 305 -3.00 8.76 -5.63
C GLY A 305 -1.62 8.67 -5.00
N PHE A 306 -1.00 7.48 -5.05
CA PHE A 306 0.35 7.29 -4.52
C PHE A 306 1.39 8.08 -5.33
N GLY A 307 1.35 7.98 -6.66
CA GLY A 307 2.28 8.68 -7.55
C GLY A 307 2.19 10.20 -7.43
N THR A 308 0.96 10.74 -7.38
CA THR A 308 0.73 12.18 -7.20
C THR A 308 1.23 12.67 -5.84
N THR A 309 1.02 11.91 -4.77
CA THR A 309 1.47 12.28 -3.42
C THR A 309 3.00 12.31 -3.33
N ALA A 310 3.67 11.32 -3.93
CA ALA A 310 5.13 11.28 -4.01
C ALA A 310 5.69 12.43 -4.87
N GLY A 311 5.13 12.65 -6.06
CA GLY A 311 5.51 13.77 -6.93
C GLY A 311 5.27 15.14 -6.30
N PHE A 312 4.17 15.29 -5.56
CA PHE A 312 3.84 16.50 -4.81
C PHE A 312 4.86 16.76 -3.70
N THR A 313 5.29 15.72 -2.98
CA THR A 313 6.34 15.80 -1.95
C THR A 313 7.64 16.34 -2.55
N ASN A 314 8.10 15.77 -3.67
CA ASN A 314 9.29 16.25 -4.38
C ASN A 314 9.16 17.70 -4.84
N LYS A 315 8.10 18.03 -5.60
CA LYS A 315 7.84 19.39 -6.11
C LYS A 315 7.72 20.43 -5.01
N THR A 316 7.09 20.07 -3.88
CA THR A 316 6.91 20.97 -2.75
C THR A 316 8.23 21.19 -2.00
N SER A 317 9.02 20.14 -1.81
CA SER A 317 10.33 20.23 -1.17
C SER A 317 11.30 21.16 -1.94
N ILE A 318 11.37 21.04 -3.27
CA ILE A 318 12.16 21.94 -4.14
C ILE A 318 11.78 23.40 -3.93
N ARG A 319 10.46 23.68 -3.89
CA ARG A 319 9.95 25.05 -3.68
C ARG A 319 10.28 25.59 -2.29
N ILE A 320 10.26 24.74 -1.27
CA ILE A 320 10.63 25.15 0.10
C ILE A 320 12.11 25.51 0.15
N VAL A 321 13.00 24.65 -0.37
CA VAL A 321 14.44 24.93 -0.41
C VAL A 321 14.74 26.20 -1.21
N GLY A 322 14.07 26.41 -2.35
CA GLY A 322 14.18 27.64 -3.13
C GLY A 322 13.77 28.88 -2.33
N LYS A 323 12.63 28.82 -1.61
CA LYS A 323 12.20 29.92 -0.73
C LYS A 323 13.18 30.18 0.42
N MET A 324 13.74 29.14 1.02
CA MET A 324 14.76 29.28 2.08
C MET A 324 16.03 29.96 1.56
N LYS A 325 16.50 29.58 0.37
CA LYS A 325 17.65 30.23 -0.29
C LYS A 325 17.37 31.71 -0.58
N MET A 326 16.19 32.04 -1.09
CA MET A 326 15.80 33.44 -1.34
C MET A 326 15.66 34.25 -0.04
N ALA A 327 15.11 33.66 1.02
CA ALA A 327 14.99 34.31 2.32
C ALA A 327 16.37 34.59 2.96
N LEU A 328 17.34 33.68 2.78
CA LEU A 328 18.72 33.84 3.23
C LEU A 328 19.43 35.01 2.55
N LEU A 329 19.14 35.28 1.27
CA LEU A 329 19.73 36.41 0.53
C LEU A 329 19.15 37.76 0.97
N LYS A 330 17.89 37.78 1.43
CA LYS A 330 17.21 39.02 1.83
C LYS A 330 17.49 39.45 3.27
N LYS A 331 17.96 38.55 4.12
CA LYS A 331 18.15 38.80 5.56
C LYS A 331 19.63 38.82 5.92
N ASN A 332 20.08 39.91 6.54
CA ASN A 332 21.34 39.94 7.27
C ASN A 332 21.14 39.24 8.62
N LEU A 333 21.55 37.97 8.69
CA LEU A 333 21.52 37.17 9.91
C LEU A 333 22.93 37.10 10.49
N GLU A 334 23.08 37.27 11.80
CA GLU A 334 24.39 37.16 12.47
C GLU A 334 25.10 35.82 12.19
N ASN A 335 24.32 34.74 11.99
CA ASN A 335 24.82 33.40 11.69
C ASN A 335 24.59 32.96 10.23
N GLN A 336 24.64 33.90 9.27
CA GLN A 336 24.31 33.63 7.87
C GLN A 336 25.18 32.53 7.26
N SER A 337 26.47 32.46 7.60
CA SER A 337 27.41 31.45 7.06
C SER A 337 27.01 30.02 7.46
N TYR A 338 26.67 29.80 8.72
CA TYR A 338 26.21 28.51 9.24
C TYR A 338 24.87 28.10 8.62
N ILE A 339 23.88 29.01 8.59
CA ILE A 339 22.57 28.75 8.01
C ILE A 339 22.67 28.48 6.51
N ARG A 340 23.54 29.20 5.79
CA ARG A 340 23.85 28.97 4.37
C ARG A 340 24.34 27.55 4.13
N ARG A 341 25.28 27.06 4.95
CA ARG A 341 25.77 25.67 4.87
C ARG A 341 24.64 24.68 5.12
N MET A 342 23.79 24.93 6.11
CA MET A 342 22.64 24.05 6.39
C MET A 342 21.64 23.99 5.24
N ILE A 343 21.29 25.12 4.63
CA ILE A 343 20.35 25.19 3.49
C ILE A 343 20.97 24.53 2.25
N ASN A 344 22.27 24.71 2.02
CA ASN A 344 22.95 24.06 0.91
C ASN A 344 23.03 22.54 1.08
N ALA A 345 23.12 22.04 2.31
CA ALA A 345 23.01 20.62 2.62
C ALA A 345 21.58 20.07 2.50
N CYS A 346 20.55 20.93 2.47
CA CYS A 346 19.16 20.51 2.29
C CYS A 346 18.86 20.23 0.82
N GLY A 347 18.88 18.94 0.45
CA GLY A 347 18.41 18.48 -0.86
C GLY A 347 16.88 18.39 -0.96
N PRO A 348 16.33 18.26 -2.19
CA PRO A 348 14.93 17.92 -2.39
C PRO A 348 14.61 16.52 -1.86
N MET A 349 13.45 16.37 -1.23
CA MET A 349 12.99 15.09 -0.70
C MET A 349 12.39 14.24 -1.82
N ARG A 350 12.88 13.02 -1.98
CA ARG A 350 12.44 12.10 -3.03
C ARG A 350 11.99 10.78 -2.40
N ILE A 351 10.76 10.36 -2.69
CA ILE A 351 10.30 9.00 -2.39
C ILE A 351 10.87 8.09 -3.47
N ARG A 352 11.73 7.15 -3.07
CA ARG A 352 12.53 6.31 -3.97
C ARG A 352 11.93 4.92 -4.13
N PHE A 353 11.95 4.41 -5.36
CA PHE A 353 11.61 3.04 -5.73
C PHE A 353 12.87 2.43 -6.39
N GLY A 354 13.46 1.42 -5.76
CA GLY A 354 14.77 0.90 -6.20
C GLY A 354 15.85 1.99 -6.27
N SER A 355 16.46 2.16 -7.45
CA SER A 355 17.42 3.24 -7.76
C SER A 355 16.75 4.53 -8.23
N ASN A 356 15.46 4.49 -8.58
CA ASN A 356 14.70 5.59 -9.15
C ASN A 356 13.87 6.33 -8.09
N PHE A 357 13.21 7.42 -8.50
CA PHE A 357 12.26 8.16 -7.66
C PHE A 357 11.01 8.51 -8.44
N ILE A 358 9.92 8.74 -7.72
CA ILE A 358 8.62 9.03 -8.31
C ILE A 358 8.50 10.53 -8.56
N GLU A 359 8.35 10.91 -9.82
CA GLU A 359 8.07 12.26 -10.26
C GLU A 359 6.58 12.51 -10.41
N MET A 360 6.19 13.77 -10.60
CA MET A 360 4.79 14.15 -10.80
C MET A 360 4.19 13.54 -12.07
N SER A 361 5.02 13.29 -13.10
CA SER A 361 4.62 12.70 -14.38
C SER A 361 4.59 11.16 -14.35
N THR A 362 5.29 10.52 -13.41
CA THR A 362 5.38 9.05 -13.29
C THR A 362 4.02 8.35 -13.28
N PRO A 363 2.99 8.76 -12.50
CA PRO A 363 1.69 8.08 -12.54
C PRO A 363 0.99 8.18 -13.91
N LEU A 364 1.17 9.28 -14.64
CA LEU A 364 0.63 9.43 -16.00
C LEU A 364 1.36 8.52 -17.00
N VAL A 365 2.67 8.40 -16.87
CA VAL A 365 3.47 7.46 -17.69
C VAL A 365 3.06 6.01 -17.41
N MET A 366 2.86 5.65 -16.13
CA MET A 366 2.42 4.30 -15.74
C MET A 366 1.02 3.98 -16.26
N THR A 367 0.06 4.90 -16.15
CA THR A 367 -1.30 4.68 -16.69
C THR A 367 -1.30 4.62 -18.21
N CYS A 368 -0.50 5.44 -18.90
CA CYS A 368 -0.30 5.34 -20.35
C CYS A 368 0.29 3.98 -20.75
N PHE A 369 1.26 3.46 -19.97
CA PHE A 369 1.79 2.12 -20.18
C PHE A 369 0.71 1.04 -19.99
N CYS A 370 -0.15 1.16 -18.98
CA CYS A 370 -1.27 0.23 -18.77
C CYS A 370 -2.22 0.23 -19.98
N VAL A 371 -2.64 1.40 -20.46
CA VAL A 371 -3.52 1.53 -21.64
C VAL A 371 -2.87 0.95 -22.91
N LYS A 372 -1.60 1.27 -23.17
CA LYS A 372 -0.89 0.72 -24.33
C LYS A 372 -0.78 -0.81 -24.28
N SER A 373 -0.54 -1.36 -23.09
CA SER A 373 -0.44 -2.81 -22.89
C SER A 373 -1.79 -3.50 -23.04
N LEU A 374 -2.86 -2.87 -22.55
CA LEU A 374 -4.24 -3.30 -22.76
C LEU A 374 -4.59 -3.36 -24.24
N VAL A 375 -4.32 -2.30 -25.01
CA VAL A 375 -4.59 -2.28 -26.47
C VAL A 375 -3.83 -3.39 -27.17
N ARG A 376 -2.55 -3.62 -26.82
CA ARG A 376 -1.78 -4.74 -27.38
C ARG A 376 -2.40 -6.11 -27.05
N LEU A 377 -2.86 -6.32 -25.83
CA LEU A 377 -3.54 -7.57 -25.45
C LEU A 377 -4.83 -7.77 -26.24
N LEU A 378 -5.64 -6.72 -26.43
CA LEU A 378 -6.88 -6.77 -27.22
C LEU A 378 -6.64 -7.02 -28.71
N LEU A 379 -5.49 -6.59 -29.25
CA LEU A 379 -5.14 -6.84 -30.66
C LEU A 379 -4.59 -8.26 -30.88
N VAL A 380 -4.00 -8.88 -29.85
CA VAL A 380 -3.46 -10.25 -29.93
C VAL A 380 -4.55 -11.31 -29.66
N PHE A 381 -5.59 -10.99 -28.89
CA PHE A 381 -6.62 -11.94 -28.42
C PHE A 381 -8.06 -11.44 -28.58
#